data_AF-A0A256IDU6-F1
#
_entry.id   AF-A0A256IDU6-F1
#
_cell.length_a   1.000
_cell.length_b   1.000
_cell.length_c   1.000
_cell.angle_alpha   90.00
_cell.angle_beta   90.00
_cell.angle_gamma   90.00
#
_symmetry.space_group_name_H-M   'P 1'
#
loop_
_entity.id
_entity.type
_entity.pdbx_description
1 polymer ?
#
loop_
_entity_poly.entity_id
_entity_poly.type
_entity_poly.pdbx_seq_one_letter_code
_entity_poly.pdbx_strand_id
1 'polypeptide(L)'
;MKNVDDLIDSAAELAEHGLSKGEIADELNVSRETASWLVERAGGNDGSAAKADADTTADIHVDWSALGRDSTRLTYAARAMADLLAKEGESVDL
;
A
#
# COMPACT_ATOMS: atom_id res chain seq x y z
N MET A 1 -12.05 -1.52 25.61
CA MET A 1 -12.72 -1.11 24.37
C MET A 1 -11.79 -0.13 23.70
N LYS A 2 -11.41 -0.34 22.45
CA LYS A 2 -10.69 0.68 21.68
C LYS A 2 -11.64 1.87 21.53
N ASN A 3 -11.21 3.05 21.94
CA ASN A 3 -11.97 4.27 21.71
C ASN A 3 -11.92 4.65 20.23
N VAL A 4 -12.84 5.51 19.79
CA VAL A 4 -12.84 6.00 18.41
C VAL A 4 -11.51 6.72 18.09
N ASP A 5 -10.94 7.42 19.08
CA ASP A 5 -9.63 8.06 18.94
C ASP A 5 -8.50 7.02 18.69
N ASP A 6 -8.51 5.89 19.40
CA ASP A 6 -7.54 4.81 19.17
C ASP A 6 -7.66 4.22 17.76
N LEU A 7 -8.88 4.19 17.20
CA LEU A 7 -9.13 3.72 15.83
C LEU A 7 -8.66 4.73 14.78
N ILE A 8 -8.74 6.04 15.08
CA ILE A 8 -8.24 7.10 14.21
C ILE A 8 -6.70 7.02 14.16
N ASP A 9 -6.05 6.90 15.31
CA ASP A 9 -4.59 6.79 15.39
C ASP A 9 -4.09 5.51 14.70
N SER A 10 -4.75 4.37 14.95
CA SER A 10 -4.41 3.10 14.30
C SER A 10 -4.62 3.15 12.77
N ALA A 11 -5.67 3.84 12.30
CA ALA A 11 -5.91 3.99 10.87
C ALA A 11 -4.88 4.90 10.19
N ALA A 12 -4.41 5.95 10.88
CA ALA A 12 -3.32 6.79 10.41
C ALA A 12 -2.02 6.00 10.27
N GLU A 13 -1.62 5.27 11.32
CA GLU A 13 -0.40 4.47 11.31
C GLU A 13 -0.42 3.45 10.15
N LEU A 14 -1.52 2.72 9.99
CA LEU A 14 -1.66 1.76 8.89
C LEU A 14 -1.64 2.42 7.51
N ALA A 15 -2.21 3.62 7.37
CA ALA A 15 -2.15 4.38 6.13
C ALA A 15 -0.73 4.89 5.82
N GLU A 16 0.02 5.36 6.83
CA GLU A 16 1.45 5.73 6.71
C GLU A 16 2.32 4.53 6.32
N HIS A 17 1.96 3.34 6.78
CA HIS A 17 2.57 2.07 6.37
C HIS A 17 2.19 1.62 4.95
N GLY A 18 1.35 2.37 4.24
CA GLY A 18 0.98 2.14 2.85
C GLY A 18 -0.15 1.13 2.64
N LEU A 19 -0.93 0.81 3.68
CA LEU A 19 -2.08 -0.07 3.54
C LEU A 19 -3.24 0.67 2.85
N SER A 20 -3.97 -0.04 1.99
CA SER A 20 -5.18 0.49 1.36
C SER A 20 -6.35 0.57 2.36
N LYS A 21 -7.34 1.44 2.08
CA LYS A 21 -8.58 1.55 2.88
C LYS A 21 -9.32 0.22 3.07
N GLY A 22 -9.18 -0.73 2.14
CA GLY A 22 -9.75 -2.07 2.27
C GLY A 22 -8.99 -2.94 3.26
N GLU A 23 -7.66 -2.96 3.19
CA GLU A 23 -6.80 -3.71 4.12
C GLU A 23 -6.87 -3.13 5.53
N ILE A 24 -6.97 -1.80 5.67
CA ILE A 24 -7.21 -1.15 6.96
C ILE A 24 -8.56 -1.57 7.55
N ALA A 25 -9.60 -1.75 6.71
CA ALA A 25 -10.90 -2.24 7.17
C ALA A 25 -10.82 -3.67 7.69
N ASP A 26 -10.05 -4.51 7.01
CA ASP A 26 -9.82 -5.90 7.41
C ASP A 26 -8.99 -5.98 8.71
N GLU A 27 -7.95 -5.15 8.86
CA GLU A 27 -7.07 -5.10 10.04
C GLU A 27 -7.79 -4.51 11.28
N LEU A 28 -8.57 -3.45 11.10
CA LEU A 28 -9.34 -2.83 12.18
C LEU A 28 -10.69 -3.52 12.45
N ASN A 29 -11.04 -4.51 11.63
CA ASN A 29 -12.30 -5.25 11.69
C ASN A 29 -13.53 -4.31 11.67
N VAL A 30 -13.53 -3.37 10.72
CA VAL A 30 -14.61 -2.39 10.47
C VAL A 30 -15.04 -2.43 9.00
N SER A 31 -16.08 -1.70 8.63
CA SER A 31 -16.46 -1.60 7.21
C SER A 31 -15.45 -0.74 6.44
N ARG A 32 -15.37 -0.93 5.12
CA ARG A 32 -14.55 -0.08 4.24
C ARG A 32 -14.95 1.40 4.30
N GLU A 33 -16.25 1.66 4.45
CA GLU A 33 -16.77 3.01 4.61
C GLU A 33 -16.27 3.64 5.93
N THR A 34 -16.27 2.87 7.03
CA THR A 34 -15.72 3.31 8.31
C THR A 34 -14.20 3.51 8.25
N ALA A 35 -13.46 2.61 7.61
CA ALA A 35 -12.02 2.76 7.42
C ALA A 35 -11.68 4.01 6.58
N SER A 36 -12.43 4.27 5.50
CA SER A 36 -12.28 5.50 4.70
C SER A 36 -12.49 6.75 5.54
N TRP A 37 -13.56 6.77 6.35
CA TRP A 37 -13.86 7.88 7.23
C TRP A 37 -12.77 8.08 8.30
N LEU A 38 -12.22 6.99 8.88
CA LEU A 38 -11.14 7.06 9.87
C LEU A 38 -9.86 7.66 9.29
N VAL A 39 -9.45 7.24 8.08
CA VAL A 39 -8.25 7.77 7.41
C VAL A 39 -8.42 9.25 7.03
N GLU A 40 -9.58 9.63 6.51
CA GLU A 40 -9.89 11.03 6.18
C GLU A 40 -9.95 11.91 7.44
N ARG A 41 -10.48 11.37 8.53
CA ARG A 41 -10.54 12.06 9.82
C ARG A 41 -9.16 12.24 10.43
N ALA A 42 -8.30 11.23 10.32
CA ALA A 42 -6.93 11.30 10.80
C ALA A 42 -6.11 12.34 10.03
N GLY A 43 -6.26 12.40 8.71
CA GLY A 43 -5.65 13.45 7.87
C GLY A 43 -6.21 14.86 8.12
N GLY A 44 -7.42 14.97 8.68
CA GLY A 44 -8.07 16.25 9.00
C GLY A 44 -7.77 16.82 10.39
N ASN A 45 -7.03 16.10 11.25
CA ASN A 45 -6.63 16.59 12.57
C ASN A 45 -5.35 17.44 12.54
N ASP A 46 -4.63 17.44 11.41
CA ASP A 46 -3.59 18.41 11.12
C ASP A 46 -4.18 19.52 10.23
N GLY A 47 -4.18 20.75 10.73
CA GLY A 47 -4.85 21.91 10.13
C GLY A 47 -4.25 22.37 8.79
N SER A 48 -4.33 21.56 7.74
CA SER A 48 -3.93 21.92 6.38
C SER A 48 -4.91 21.37 5.35
N ALA A 49 -6.19 21.74 5.49
CA ALA A 49 -7.15 21.71 4.41
C ALA A 49 -6.86 22.85 3.41
N ALA A 50 -5.73 22.77 2.68
CA ALA A 50 -5.48 23.61 1.50
C ALA A 50 -4.33 23.03 0.64
N LYS A 51 -4.66 22.61 -0.59
CA LYS A 51 -3.78 22.27 -1.73
C LYS A 51 -3.22 20.85 -1.85
N ALA A 52 -4.09 19.86 -2.14
CA ALA A 52 -3.61 18.59 -2.70
C ALA A 52 -4.41 18.08 -3.92
N ASP A 53 -5.27 18.90 -4.53
CA ASP A 53 -6.12 18.50 -5.67
C ASP A 53 -5.50 18.76 -7.06
N ALA A 54 -4.17 18.92 -7.19
CA ALA A 54 -3.59 19.26 -8.51
C ALA A 54 -2.23 18.65 -8.90
N ASP A 55 -1.54 17.86 -8.05
CA ASP A 55 -0.25 17.27 -8.47
C ASP A 55 0.23 16.07 -7.63
N THR A 56 -0.69 15.30 -7.05
CA THR A 56 -0.31 14.07 -6.37
C THR A 56 -0.25 12.96 -7.40
N THR A 57 0.92 12.33 -7.58
CA THR A 57 1.05 11.06 -8.27
C THR A 57 0.07 10.10 -7.63
N ALA A 58 -1.06 9.84 -8.27
CA ALA A 58 -2.11 9.00 -7.71
C ALA A 58 -1.51 7.63 -7.40
N ASP A 59 -1.74 7.12 -6.19
CA ASP A 59 -1.28 5.79 -5.81
C ASP A 59 -1.89 4.75 -6.74
N ILE A 60 -1.03 3.96 -7.40
CA ILE A 60 -1.44 2.91 -8.33
C ILE A 60 -1.41 1.58 -7.59
N HIS A 61 -2.59 1.00 -7.39
CA HIS A 61 -2.68 -0.38 -6.91
C HIS A 61 -2.33 -1.36 -8.04
N VAL A 62 -1.31 -2.19 -7.81
CA VAL A 62 -0.91 -3.24 -8.75
C VAL A 62 -1.25 -4.61 -8.15
N ASP A 63 -2.20 -5.30 -8.77
CA ASP A 63 -2.56 -6.67 -8.39
C ASP A 63 -1.55 -7.69 -8.95
N TRP A 64 -0.77 -8.30 -8.06
CA TRP A 64 0.20 -9.35 -8.39
C TRP A 64 -0.37 -10.76 -8.38
N SER A 65 -1.66 -10.95 -8.05
CA SER A 65 -2.31 -12.25 -7.97
C SER A 65 -2.20 -13.03 -9.28
N ALA A 66 -2.28 -12.33 -10.42
CA ALA A 66 -2.11 -12.93 -11.74
C ALA A 66 -0.73 -13.58 -11.93
N LEU A 67 0.33 -12.99 -11.35
CA LEU A 67 1.68 -13.54 -11.38
C LEU A 67 1.83 -14.71 -10.41
N GLY A 68 1.35 -14.55 -9.16
CA GLY A 68 1.54 -15.52 -8.09
C GLY A 68 0.69 -16.79 -8.20
N ARG A 69 -0.50 -16.72 -8.80
CA ARG A 69 -1.44 -17.86 -8.90
C ARG A 69 -1.08 -18.92 -9.94
N ASP A 70 -0.05 -18.67 -10.75
CA ASP A 70 0.36 -19.55 -11.84
C ASP A 70 1.85 -19.88 -11.68
N SER A 71 2.13 -21.16 -11.45
CA SER A 71 3.49 -21.63 -11.18
C SER A 71 4.44 -21.44 -12.37
N THR A 72 3.92 -21.43 -13.60
CA THR A 72 4.73 -21.22 -14.79
C THR A 72 5.18 -19.77 -14.86
N ARG A 73 4.27 -18.81 -14.67
CA ARG A 73 4.61 -17.38 -14.61
C ARG A 73 5.57 -17.06 -13.47
N LEU A 74 5.31 -17.61 -12.28
CA LEU A 74 6.19 -17.44 -11.12
C LEU A 74 7.60 -17.99 -11.38
N THR A 75 7.69 -19.14 -12.07
CA THR A 75 8.98 -19.72 -12.48
C THR A 75 9.77 -18.81 -13.42
N TYR A 76 9.11 -18.19 -14.39
CA TYR A 76 9.78 -17.24 -15.29
C TYR A 76 10.30 -16.01 -14.53
N ALA A 77 9.50 -15.44 -13.63
CA ALA A 77 9.94 -14.32 -12.80
C ALA A 77 11.16 -14.69 -11.93
N ALA A 78 11.12 -15.87 -11.28
CA ALA A 78 12.24 -16.37 -10.49
C ALA A 78 13.52 -16.57 -11.31
N ARG A 79 13.40 -17.08 -12.54
CA ARG A 79 14.55 -17.24 -13.45
C ARG A 79 15.15 -15.90 -13.85
N ALA A 80 14.33 -14.89 -14.14
CA ALA A 80 14.81 -13.55 -14.46
C ALA A 80 15.58 -12.94 -13.27
N MET A 81 15.07 -13.08 -12.05
CA MET A 81 15.78 -12.62 -10.84
C MET A 81 17.10 -13.38 -10.61
N ALA A 82 17.12 -14.70 -10.84
CA ALA A 82 18.34 -15.50 -10.73
C ALA A 82 19.39 -15.09 -11.78
N ASP A 83 18.98 -14.79 -13.00
CA ASP A 83 19.88 -14.27 -14.05
C ASP A 83 20.46 -12.90 -13.68
N LEU A 84 19.65 -12.01 -13.11
CA LEU A 84 20.10 -10.71 -12.64
C LEU A 84 21.14 -10.85 -11.52
N LEU A 85 20.92 -11.75 -10.56
CA LEU A 85 21.86 -12.05 -9.49
C LEU A 85 23.15 -12.72 -10.00
N ALA A 86 23.05 -13.60 -10.99
CA ALA A 86 24.20 -14.28 -11.57
C ALA A 86 25.18 -13.31 -12.26
N LYS A 87 24.68 -12.15 -12.70
CA LYS A 87 25.44 -11.08 -13.36
C LYS A 87 25.77 -9.92 -12.41
N GLU A 88 25.53 -10.10 -11.11
CA GLU A 88 25.84 -9.08 -10.12
C GLU A 88 27.36 -8.81 -10.09
N GLY A 89 27.74 -7.55 -10.26
CA GLY A 89 29.15 -7.13 -10.36
C GLY A 89 29.73 -7.08 -11.78
N GLU A 90 29.02 -7.53 -12.80
CA GLU A 90 29.40 -7.26 -14.19
C GLU A 90 29.11 -5.79 -14.53
N SER A 91 30.06 -5.11 -15.19
CA SER A 91 29.83 -3.76 -15.69
C SER A 91 28.75 -3.81 -16.76
N VAL A 92 27.59 -3.25 -16.46
CA VAL A 92 26.52 -3.11 -17.44
C VAL A 92 26.92 -1.98 -18.39
N ASP A 93 27.18 -2.32 -19.65
CA ASP A 93 27.34 -1.34 -20.72
C ASP A 93 25.93 -0.86 -21.09
N LEU A 94 25.50 0.25 -20.45
CA LEU A 94 24.20 0.90 -20.65
C LEU A 94 24.30 2.03 -21.67
#